data_AF-B6Y6G0-F1
#
_entry.id   AF-B6Y6G0-F1
#
_cell.length_a   1.000
_cell.length_b   1.000
_cell.length_c   1.000
_cell.angle_alpha   90.00
_cell.angle_beta   90.00
_cell.angle_gamma   90.00
#
_symmetry.space_group_name_H-M   'P 1'
#
loop_
_entity.id
_entity.type
_entity.pdbx_description
1 polymer ?
#
loop_
_entity_poly.entity_id
_entity_poly.type
_entity_poly.pdbx_seq_one_letter_code
_entity_poly.pdbx_strand_id
1 'polypeptide(L)'
;MMLRHLQKFGYKPIVLLGGGTTKIGDPSGKDKARSVLPIEDINQNILGIKKTLEKMISFDYGKTGAIIVNNADWLDNIKYIDFLRDIGTHFSVNRMLGFDSVKIRLDREQNLSFLEFNYMLLQAYDFVELNKKYGCRFQIGGSDQWGNIVNGIELSKKLNLPELFGLTTPLLLNAQGKKMGKTESGAVWLDGSMLNSYDYWQYFRNVDDQDVGRFLRLFTDLPIDEIKKLESLKDQETNEAKKVLATEVTKICHGCKEAELARSAAISAFENEDSSLLSGYTITKEQIANGIPLIDLLYDTGFEPSKGAAKRLIQGNGCKVNDNTINDVNYTINSESFKGQPFIKLSAGKKRHIKILVSEVRK
;
A
#
# COMPACT_ATOMS: atom_id res chain seq x y z
N MET A 1 -6.48 -8.28 -4.00
CA MET A 1 -7.14 -9.44 -3.36
C MET A 1 -8.47 -9.83 -4.00
N MET A 2 -9.47 -8.95 -4.10
CA MET A 2 -10.78 -9.37 -4.67
C MET A 2 -10.68 -9.95 -6.09
N LEU A 3 -9.92 -9.30 -6.97
CA LEU A 3 -9.65 -9.81 -8.31
C LEU A 3 -8.92 -11.17 -8.28
N ARG A 4 -8.03 -11.38 -7.30
CA ARG A 4 -7.35 -12.66 -7.07
C ARG A 4 -8.33 -13.75 -6.67
N HIS A 5 -9.28 -13.46 -5.78
CA HIS A 5 -10.33 -14.42 -5.42
C HIS A 5 -11.24 -14.72 -6.61
N LEU A 6 -11.69 -13.71 -7.36
CA LEU A 6 -12.46 -13.93 -8.59
C LEU A 6 -11.74 -14.88 -9.55
N GLN A 7 -10.43 -14.67 -9.74
CA GLN A 7 -9.61 -15.54 -10.58
C GLN A 7 -9.60 -16.99 -10.08
N LYS A 8 -9.45 -17.20 -8.76
CA LYS A 8 -9.51 -18.53 -8.13
C LYS A 8 -10.87 -19.20 -8.26
N PHE A 9 -11.95 -18.43 -8.29
CA PHE A 9 -13.30 -18.94 -8.53
C PHE A 9 -13.64 -19.12 -10.01
N GLY A 10 -12.66 -19.04 -10.90
CA GLY A 10 -12.84 -19.35 -12.32
C GLY A 10 -13.32 -18.16 -13.17
N TYR A 11 -13.34 -16.95 -12.62
CA TYR A 11 -13.69 -15.73 -13.36
C TYR A 11 -12.44 -15.09 -13.98
N LYS A 12 -12.65 -14.28 -15.03
CA LYS A 12 -11.59 -13.53 -15.71
C LYS A 12 -11.54 -12.09 -15.18
N PRO A 13 -10.51 -11.70 -14.40
CA PRO A 13 -10.40 -10.33 -13.91
C PRO A 13 -10.03 -9.37 -15.04
N ILE A 14 -10.63 -8.19 -15.02
CA ILE A 14 -10.22 -7.06 -15.87
C ILE A 14 -9.73 -5.95 -14.95
N VAL A 15 -8.46 -5.59 -15.09
CA VAL A 15 -7.87 -4.43 -14.42
C VAL A 15 -7.99 -3.24 -15.37
N LEU A 16 -8.87 -2.30 -15.03
CA LEU A 16 -8.97 -1.04 -15.75
C LEU A 16 -7.98 -0.03 -15.17
N LEU A 17 -7.02 0.42 -15.98
CA LEU A 17 -6.14 1.54 -15.67
C LEU A 17 -6.79 2.83 -16.17
N GLY A 18 -6.86 3.81 -15.28
CA GLY A 18 -7.51 5.09 -15.54
C GLY A 18 -6.62 6.10 -16.27
N GLY A 19 -5.96 5.74 -17.37
CA GLY A 19 -5.07 6.67 -18.09
C GLY A 19 -5.79 7.93 -18.60
N GLY A 20 -7.02 7.78 -19.11
CA GLY A 20 -7.85 8.90 -19.53
C GLY A 20 -8.46 9.65 -18.34
N THR A 21 -9.04 8.91 -17.39
CA THR A 21 -9.71 9.52 -16.22
C THR A 21 -8.74 10.20 -15.24
N THR A 22 -7.45 9.82 -15.21
CA THR A 22 -6.42 10.49 -14.39
C THR A 22 -6.12 11.92 -14.88
N LYS A 23 -6.33 12.20 -16.17
CA LYS A 23 -6.20 13.56 -16.74
C LYS A 23 -7.27 14.53 -16.20
N ILE A 24 -8.32 13.99 -15.59
CA ILE A 24 -9.52 14.70 -15.10
C ILE A 24 -9.51 14.73 -13.57
N GLY A 25 -9.34 13.56 -12.95
CA GLY A 25 -9.27 13.37 -11.50
C GLY A 25 -10.61 12.96 -10.86
N ASP A 26 -10.60 11.87 -10.07
CA ASP A 26 -11.77 11.40 -9.32
C ASP A 26 -12.04 12.28 -8.08
N PRO A 27 -13.21 12.93 -7.98
CA PRO A 27 -13.62 13.72 -6.81
C PRO A 27 -14.17 12.88 -5.65
N SER A 28 -14.46 11.59 -5.85
CA SER A 28 -15.20 10.75 -4.89
C SER A 28 -14.41 10.57 -3.59
N GLY A 29 -15.04 10.93 -2.46
CA GLY A 29 -14.46 10.77 -1.13
C GLY A 29 -13.22 11.64 -0.85
N LYS A 30 -13.04 12.76 -1.59
CA LYS A 30 -11.91 13.69 -1.41
C LYS A 30 -12.37 15.13 -1.17
N ASP A 31 -11.70 15.79 -0.21
CA ASP A 31 -11.97 17.19 0.16
C ASP A 31 -11.23 18.23 -0.71
N LYS A 32 -10.22 17.82 -1.49
CA LYS A 32 -9.39 18.72 -2.31
C LYS A 32 -9.32 18.23 -3.75
N ALA A 33 -9.31 19.18 -4.69
CA ALA A 33 -9.06 18.92 -6.09
C ALA A 33 -7.68 18.25 -6.28
N ARG A 34 -7.59 17.30 -7.22
CA ARG A 34 -6.32 16.63 -7.55
C ARG A 34 -5.46 17.54 -8.43
N SER A 35 -4.15 17.48 -8.23
CA SER A 35 -3.18 18.05 -9.17
C SER A 35 -3.21 17.25 -10.48
N VAL A 36 -3.24 17.95 -11.61
CA VAL A 36 -3.07 17.33 -12.94
C VAL A 36 -1.62 16.86 -13.06
N LEU A 37 -1.43 15.58 -13.38
CA LEU A 37 -0.11 14.98 -13.55
C LEU A 37 0.35 15.10 -15.02
N PRO A 38 1.66 15.28 -15.28
CA PRO A 38 2.24 15.09 -16.61
C PRO A 38 1.94 13.71 -17.18
N ILE A 39 1.85 13.60 -18.50
CA ILE A 39 1.53 12.33 -19.19
C ILE A 39 2.61 11.29 -18.95
N GLU A 40 3.87 11.71 -18.90
CA GLU A 40 5.03 10.88 -18.62
C GLU A 40 4.91 10.22 -17.23
N ASP A 41 4.53 10.99 -16.22
CA ASP A 41 4.32 10.49 -14.85
C ASP A 41 3.13 9.52 -14.78
N ILE A 42 2.05 9.80 -15.51
CA ILE A 42 0.89 8.88 -15.60
C ILE A 42 1.34 7.53 -16.18
N ASN A 43 2.15 7.55 -17.25
CA ASN A 43 2.65 6.34 -17.88
C ASN A 43 3.62 5.56 -16.98
N GLN A 44 4.52 6.25 -16.27
CA GLN A 44 5.40 5.61 -15.27
C GLN A 44 4.60 4.94 -14.15
N ASN A 45 3.58 5.64 -13.63
CA ASN A 45 2.69 5.09 -12.59
C ASN A 45 1.93 3.86 -13.09
N ILE A 46 1.42 3.88 -14.32
CA ILE A 46 0.75 2.75 -14.96
C ILE A 46 1.67 1.52 -15.00
N LEU A 47 2.94 1.69 -15.40
CA LEU A 47 3.91 0.60 -15.45
C LEU A 47 4.21 0.05 -14.04
N GLY A 48 4.38 0.92 -13.04
CA GLY A 48 4.60 0.51 -11.65
C GLY A 48 3.42 -0.26 -11.05
N ILE A 49 2.19 0.21 -11.31
CA ILE A 49 0.95 -0.47 -10.89
C ILE A 49 0.86 -1.85 -11.54
N LYS A 50 1.11 -1.94 -12.86
CA LYS A 50 1.10 -3.21 -13.60
C LYS A 50 2.08 -4.22 -12.97
N LYS A 51 3.34 -3.82 -12.78
CA LYS A 51 4.39 -4.67 -12.16
C LYS A 51 4.00 -5.16 -10.77
N THR A 52 3.29 -4.33 -9.99
CA THR A 52 2.80 -4.70 -8.66
C THR A 52 1.68 -5.73 -8.76
N LEU A 53 0.72 -5.53 -9.66
CA LEU A 53 -0.42 -6.42 -9.85
C LEU A 53 0.00 -7.80 -10.38
N GLU A 54 1.02 -7.87 -11.23
CA GLU A 54 1.59 -9.12 -11.77
C GLU A 54 2.08 -10.09 -10.67
N LYS A 55 2.41 -9.58 -9.48
CA LYS A 55 2.75 -10.43 -8.33
C LYS A 55 1.53 -11.03 -7.65
N MET A 56 0.37 -10.38 -7.76
CA MET A 56 -0.84 -10.70 -7.00
C MET A 56 -1.90 -11.45 -7.81
N ILE A 57 -1.91 -11.35 -9.13
CA ILE A 57 -2.87 -12.02 -10.02
C ILE A 57 -2.16 -12.52 -11.29
N SER A 58 -2.64 -13.63 -11.84
CA SER A 58 -2.05 -14.22 -13.05
C SER A 58 -2.50 -13.48 -14.32
N PHE A 59 -1.56 -13.18 -15.21
CA PHE A 59 -1.80 -12.62 -16.54
C PHE A 59 -1.35 -13.65 -17.59
N ASP A 60 -2.18 -14.66 -17.82
CA ASP A 60 -1.94 -15.72 -18.80
C ASP A 60 -3.00 -15.73 -19.92
N TYR A 61 -2.81 -16.57 -20.93
CA TYR A 61 -3.76 -16.73 -22.04
C TYR A 61 -4.93 -17.68 -21.70
N GLY A 62 -5.02 -18.14 -20.45
CA GLY A 62 -6.08 -19.03 -20.00
C GLY A 62 -7.43 -18.34 -19.86
N LYS A 63 -8.47 -19.15 -19.59
CA LYS A 63 -9.84 -18.65 -19.38
C LYS A 63 -9.95 -17.64 -18.24
N THR A 64 -9.12 -17.80 -17.21
CA THR A 64 -9.08 -16.96 -16.01
C THR A 64 -7.96 -15.92 -16.03
N GLY A 65 -7.10 -15.93 -17.05
CA GLY A 65 -5.97 -15.02 -17.15
C GLY A 65 -6.44 -13.57 -17.15
N ALA A 66 -5.97 -12.78 -16.19
CA ALA A 66 -6.38 -11.40 -16.06
C ALA A 66 -5.91 -10.59 -17.27
N ILE A 67 -6.65 -9.54 -17.60
CA ILE A 67 -6.25 -8.58 -18.62
C ILE A 67 -6.14 -7.19 -18.02
N ILE A 68 -5.19 -6.41 -18.54
CA ILE A 68 -5.05 -4.99 -18.22
C ILE A 68 -5.56 -4.21 -19.41
N VAL A 69 -6.45 -3.27 -19.15
CA VAL A 69 -7.06 -2.39 -20.15
C VAL A 69 -6.85 -0.96 -19.70
N ASN A 70 -6.63 -0.03 -20.63
CA ASN A 70 -6.52 1.39 -20.30
C ASN A 70 -7.71 2.15 -20.88
N ASN A 71 -8.44 2.91 -20.06
CA ASN A 71 -9.58 3.68 -20.58
C ASN A 71 -9.16 4.84 -21.51
N ALA A 72 -7.88 5.22 -21.54
CA ALA A 72 -7.35 6.11 -22.56
C ALA A 72 -7.66 5.62 -23.99
N ASP A 73 -7.72 4.29 -24.19
CA ASP A 73 -7.96 3.66 -25.50
C ASP A 73 -9.28 4.12 -26.15
N TRP A 74 -10.30 4.49 -25.36
CA TRP A 74 -11.56 5.03 -25.87
C TRP A 74 -11.80 6.49 -25.45
N LEU A 75 -11.29 6.93 -24.30
CA LEU A 75 -11.51 8.30 -23.83
C LEU A 75 -10.69 9.34 -24.59
N ASP A 76 -9.46 9.03 -25.01
CA ASP A 76 -8.61 10.03 -25.69
C ASP A 76 -9.13 10.39 -27.09
N ASN A 77 -9.90 9.49 -27.71
CA ASN A 77 -10.52 9.68 -29.02
C ASN A 77 -12.01 10.02 -28.93
N ILE A 78 -12.52 10.28 -27.72
CA ILE A 78 -13.94 10.51 -27.52
C ILE A 78 -14.33 11.88 -28.09
N LYS A 79 -15.29 11.90 -29.01
CA LYS A 79 -15.80 13.15 -29.58
C LYS A 79 -16.78 13.77 -28.59
N TYR A 80 -16.46 14.96 -28.10
CA TYR A 80 -17.23 15.61 -27.02
C TYR A 80 -18.73 15.74 -27.34
N ILE A 81 -19.07 16.20 -28.56
CA ILE A 81 -20.48 16.39 -28.95
C ILE A 81 -21.22 15.06 -29.05
N ASP A 82 -20.59 14.03 -29.64
CA ASP A 82 -21.19 12.70 -29.71
C ASP A 82 -21.36 12.10 -28.31
N PHE A 83 -20.37 12.28 -27.43
CA PHE A 83 -20.47 11.84 -26.03
C PHE A 83 -21.62 12.51 -25.29
N LEU A 84 -21.79 13.82 -25.42
CA LEU A 84 -22.91 14.52 -24.79
C LEU A 84 -24.27 14.04 -25.30
N ARG A 85 -24.39 13.84 -26.62
CA ARG A 85 -25.63 13.39 -27.24
C ARG A 85 -25.97 11.94 -26.87
N ASP A 86 -24.99 11.06 -26.98
CA ASP A 86 -25.20 9.61 -26.92
C ASP A 86 -25.12 9.08 -25.47
N ILE A 87 -24.35 9.75 -24.60
CA ILE A 87 -24.16 9.36 -23.19
C ILE A 87 -24.73 10.43 -22.25
N GLY A 88 -24.39 11.70 -22.44
CA GLY A 88 -24.78 12.79 -21.53
C GLY A 88 -26.29 12.94 -21.35
N THR A 89 -27.09 12.68 -22.39
CA THR A 89 -28.57 12.70 -22.35
C THR A 89 -29.18 11.72 -21.34
N HIS A 90 -28.43 10.68 -20.97
CA HIS A 90 -28.84 9.69 -20.00
C HIS A 90 -28.57 10.11 -18.55
N PHE A 91 -27.93 11.25 -18.30
CA PHE A 91 -27.59 11.73 -16.96
C PHE A 91 -28.43 12.96 -16.59
N SER A 92 -29.02 12.93 -15.39
CA SER A 92 -29.72 14.08 -14.81
C SER A 92 -28.80 14.81 -13.86
N VAL A 93 -28.60 16.12 -14.09
CA VAL A 93 -27.81 16.99 -13.20
C VAL A 93 -28.39 16.97 -11.79
N ASN A 94 -29.71 17.11 -11.63
CA ASN A 94 -30.37 17.08 -10.31
C ASN A 94 -30.05 15.79 -9.55
N ARG A 95 -30.07 14.65 -10.25
CA ARG A 95 -29.71 13.36 -9.66
C ARG A 95 -28.24 13.30 -9.27
N MET A 96 -27.36 13.78 -10.14
CA MET A 96 -25.92 13.80 -9.88
C MET A 96 -25.56 14.62 -8.64
N LEU A 97 -26.22 15.77 -8.45
CA LEU A 97 -26.07 16.62 -7.26
C LEU A 97 -26.56 15.93 -5.97
N GLY A 98 -27.47 14.96 -6.10
CA GLY A 98 -28.01 14.21 -4.97
C GLY A 98 -27.11 13.10 -4.43
N PHE A 99 -26.04 12.71 -5.14
CA PHE A 99 -25.10 11.72 -4.62
C PHE A 99 -24.31 12.28 -3.44
N ASP A 100 -24.19 11.51 -2.36
CA ASP A 100 -23.50 11.95 -1.14
C ASP A 100 -22.07 12.46 -1.39
N SER A 101 -21.35 11.85 -2.34
CA SER A 101 -19.99 12.27 -2.72
C SER A 101 -19.91 13.69 -3.29
N VAL A 102 -20.98 14.14 -3.95
CA VAL A 102 -21.10 15.48 -4.55
C VAL A 102 -21.75 16.43 -3.56
N LYS A 103 -22.88 16.01 -2.96
CA LYS A 103 -23.66 16.80 -2.01
C LYS A 103 -22.83 17.30 -0.85
N ILE A 104 -22.02 16.44 -0.22
CA ILE A 104 -21.17 16.82 0.92
C ILE A 104 -20.16 17.92 0.54
N ARG A 105 -19.61 17.91 -0.67
CA ARG A 105 -18.67 18.95 -1.13
C ARG A 105 -19.38 20.29 -1.33
N LEU A 106 -20.57 20.25 -1.93
CA LEU A 106 -21.38 21.45 -2.16
C LEU A 106 -21.86 22.06 -0.83
N ASP A 107 -22.33 21.23 0.11
CA ASP A 107 -22.77 21.66 1.44
C ASP A 107 -21.62 22.31 2.24
N ARG A 108 -20.37 21.89 1.98
CA ARG A 108 -19.15 22.47 2.59
C ARG A 108 -18.58 23.65 1.81
N GLU A 109 -19.29 24.16 0.80
CA GLU A 109 -18.85 25.21 -0.11
C GLU A 109 -17.48 24.93 -0.76
N GLN A 110 -17.13 23.66 -0.90
CA GLN A 110 -15.90 23.24 -1.58
C GLN A 110 -16.11 23.32 -3.09
N ASN A 111 -15.17 23.95 -3.79
CA ASN A 111 -15.21 24.03 -5.24
C ASN A 111 -15.28 22.63 -5.85
N LEU A 112 -16.28 22.38 -6.70
CA LEU A 112 -16.41 21.20 -7.54
C LEU A 112 -16.37 21.65 -8.99
N SER A 113 -15.26 21.36 -9.67
CA SER A 113 -15.08 21.79 -11.05
C SER A 113 -15.99 21.02 -12.02
N PHE A 114 -16.30 21.63 -13.17
CA PHE A 114 -16.99 20.94 -14.26
C PHE A 114 -16.23 19.67 -14.70
N LEU A 115 -14.89 19.72 -14.66
CA LEU A 115 -14.02 18.58 -14.98
C LEU A 115 -14.28 17.40 -14.04
N GLU A 116 -14.24 17.65 -12.72
CA GLU A 116 -14.55 16.65 -11.69
C GLU A 116 -15.99 16.12 -11.80
N PHE A 117 -16.95 17.00 -12.11
CA PHE A 117 -18.36 16.61 -12.26
C PHE A 117 -18.58 15.62 -13.42
N ASN A 118 -17.82 15.77 -14.51
CA ASN A 118 -17.87 14.85 -15.66
C ASN A 118 -17.25 13.48 -15.38
N TYR A 119 -16.46 13.33 -14.30
CA TYR A 119 -15.83 12.05 -13.95
C TYR A 119 -16.85 10.89 -13.83
N MET A 120 -18.02 11.17 -13.25
CA MET A 120 -19.08 10.17 -13.06
C MET A 120 -19.60 9.60 -14.38
N LEU A 121 -19.71 10.45 -15.42
CA LEU A 121 -20.16 10.04 -16.75
C LEU A 121 -19.11 9.14 -17.42
N LEU A 122 -17.83 9.51 -17.27
CA LEU A 122 -16.72 8.78 -17.89
C LEU A 122 -16.51 7.41 -17.26
N GLN A 123 -16.59 7.29 -15.93
CA GLN A 123 -16.52 5.98 -15.27
C GLN A 123 -17.74 5.10 -15.59
N ALA A 124 -18.93 5.69 -15.73
CA ALA A 124 -20.11 4.95 -16.19
C ALA A 124 -19.92 4.44 -17.63
N TYR A 125 -19.35 5.29 -18.51
CA TYR A 125 -19.00 4.95 -19.88
C TYR A 125 -17.96 3.83 -19.94
N ASP A 126 -16.95 3.85 -19.06
CA ASP A 126 -15.96 2.78 -18.95
C ASP A 126 -16.62 1.41 -18.73
N PHE A 127 -17.64 1.32 -17.87
CA PHE A 127 -18.32 0.04 -17.63
C PHE A 127 -19.06 -0.47 -18.87
N VAL A 128 -19.70 0.44 -19.61
CA VAL A 128 -20.36 0.13 -20.88
C VAL A 128 -19.37 -0.32 -21.95
N GLU A 129 -18.24 0.37 -22.10
CA GLU A 129 -17.21 0.01 -23.07
C GLU A 129 -16.55 -1.33 -22.71
N LEU A 130 -16.30 -1.58 -21.42
CA LEU A 130 -15.82 -2.87 -20.94
C LEU A 130 -16.82 -4.00 -21.21
N ASN A 131 -18.12 -3.73 -21.08
CA ASN A 131 -19.14 -4.70 -21.44
C ASN A 131 -19.13 -5.01 -22.94
N LYS A 132 -19.15 -3.98 -23.81
CA LYS A 132 -19.16 -4.16 -25.26
C LYS A 132 -17.91 -4.87 -25.77
N LYS A 133 -16.73 -4.50 -25.27
CA LYS A 133 -15.45 -5.02 -25.78
C LYS A 133 -15.05 -6.36 -25.18
N TYR A 134 -15.37 -6.59 -23.90
CA TYR A 134 -14.85 -7.74 -23.14
C TYR A 134 -15.94 -8.58 -22.47
N GLY A 135 -17.22 -8.24 -22.65
CA GLY A 135 -18.32 -8.94 -21.98
C GLY A 135 -18.32 -8.74 -20.45
N CYS A 136 -17.69 -7.68 -19.95
CA CYS A 136 -17.67 -7.40 -18.51
C CYS A 136 -19.09 -7.16 -17.99
N ARG A 137 -19.52 -7.93 -16.98
CA ARG A 137 -20.86 -7.80 -16.36
C ARG A 137 -20.81 -7.45 -14.88
N PHE A 138 -19.63 -7.39 -14.27
CA PHE A 138 -19.48 -7.21 -12.84
C PHE A 138 -18.34 -6.26 -12.53
N GLN A 139 -18.64 -5.15 -11.86
CA GLN A 139 -17.65 -4.17 -11.41
C GLN A 139 -17.52 -4.20 -9.89
N ILE A 140 -16.28 -4.14 -9.42
CA ILE A 140 -15.94 -4.13 -8.00
C ILE A 140 -15.14 -2.87 -7.68
N GLY A 141 -15.42 -2.23 -6.54
CA GLY A 141 -14.66 -1.08 -6.06
C GLY A 141 -14.69 -0.91 -4.54
N GLY A 142 -14.04 0.14 -4.06
CA GLY A 142 -14.20 0.61 -2.68
C GLY A 142 -15.59 1.18 -2.43
N SER A 143 -15.97 1.37 -1.16
CA SER A 143 -17.27 1.93 -0.77
C SER A 143 -17.55 3.30 -1.38
N ASP A 144 -16.50 4.10 -1.59
CA ASP A 144 -16.53 5.41 -2.23
C ASP A 144 -16.91 5.38 -3.71
N GLN A 145 -16.83 4.21 -4.36
CA GLN A 145 -17.11 4.03 -5.79
C GLN A 145 -18.57 3.63 -6.09
N TRP A 146 -19.41 3.48 -5.06
CA TRP A 146 -20.78 3.00 -5.22
C TRP A 146 -21.60 3.81 -6.23
N GLY A 147 -21.59 5.15 -6.11
CA GLY A 147 -22.34 6.03 -7.01
C GLY A 147 -21.93 5.86 -8.47
N ASN A 148 -20.63 5.75 -8.74
CA ASN A 148 -20.11 5.62 -10.10
C ASN A 148 -20.41 4.24 -10.70
N ILE A 149 -20.33 3.16 -9.90
CA ILE A 149 -20.71 1.81 -10.34
C ILE A 149 -22.20 1.76 -10.70
N VAL A 150 -23.07 2.31 -9.85
CA VAL A 150 -24.52 2.36 -10.10
C VAL A 150 -24.83 3.13 -11.38
N ASN A 151 -24.15 4.25 -11.61
CA ASN A 151 -24.32 5.02 -12.85
C ASN A 151 -23.97 4.19 -14.10
N GLY A 152 -22.92 3.36 -14.05
CA GLY A 152 -22.58 2.45 -15.14
C GLY A 152 -23.66 1.39 -15.39
N ILE A 153 -24.24 0.82 -14.33
CA ILE A 153 -25.34 -0.15 -14.42
C ILE A 153 -26.57 0.49 -15.08
N GLU A 154 -26.94 1.69 -14.64
CA GLU A 154 -28.09 2.40 -15.21
C GLU A 154 -27.87 2.84 -16.65
N LEU A 155 -26.66 3.30 -16.98
CA LEU A 155 -26.31 3.66 -18.34
C LEU A 155 -26.43 2.44 -19.26
N SER A 156 -25.94 1.27 -18.82
CA SER A 156 -26.12 0.01 -19.56
C SER A 156 -27.59 -0.27 -19.87
N LYS A 157 -28.46 -0.12 -18.87
CA LYS A 157 -29.91 -0.31 -19.04
C LYS A 157 -30.51 0.68 -20.04
N LYS A 158 -30.13 1.96 -19.99
CA LYS A 158 -30.61 3.01 -20.92
C LYS A 158 -30.14 2.77 -22.36
N LEU A 159 -28.98 2.15 -22.52
CA LEU A 159 -28.41 1.77 -23.81
C LEU A 159 -28.88 0.39 -24.31
N ASN A 160 -29.83 -0.26 -23.61
CA ASN A 160 -30.33 -1.60 -23.93
C ASN A 160 -29.22 -2.68 -24.00
N LEU A 161 -28.21 -2.56 -23.14
CA LEU A 161 -27.13 -3.52 -22.99
C LEU A 161 -27.47 -4.58 -21.92
N PRO A 162 -26.71 -5.69 -21.85
CA PRO A 162 -26.90 -6.70 -20.82
C PRO A 162 -26.92 -6.14 -19.40
N GLU A 163 -27.65 -6.82 -18.52
CA GLU A 163 -27.68 -6.48 -17.10
C GLU A 163 -26.28 -6.58 -16.50
N LEU A 164 -25.88 -5.50 -15.81
CA LEU A 164 -24.61 -5.35 -15.13
C LEU A 164 -24.81 -5.33 -13.62
N PHE A 165 -23.78 -5.77 -12.90
CA PHE A 165 -23.79 -5.90 -11.45
C PHE A 165 -22.63 -5.12 -10.83
N GLY A 166 -22.83 -4.68 -9.60
CA GLY A 166 -21.85 -3.92 -8.83
C GLY A 166 -21.68 -4.51 -7.44
N LEU A 167 -20.46 -4.50 -6.93
CA LEU A 167 -20.17 -4.81 -5.54
C LEU A 167 -19.12 -3.84 -5.00
N THR A 168 -19.37 -3.31 -3.81
CA THR A 168 -18.39 -2.48 -3.11
C THR A 168 -17.94 -3.17 -1.84
N THR A 169 -16.68 -2.92 -1.46
CA THR A 169 -16.18 -3.32 -0.14
C THR A 169 -16.22 -2.17 0.84
N PRO A 170 -16.46 -2.44 2.13
CA PRO A 170 -16.35 -1.42 3.16
C PRO A 170 -14.94 -0.83 3.18
N LEU A 171 -14.84 0.42 3.65
CA LEU A 171 -13.56 1.03 3.93
C LEU A 171 -12.80 0.19 4.97
N LEU A 172 -11.55 -0.14 4.68
CA LEU A 172 -10.70 -0.89 5.58
C LEU A 172 -10.22 0.00 6.73
N LEU A 173 -10.83 -0.19 7.89
CA LEU A 173 -10.44 0.41 9.17
C LEU A 173 -9.75 -0.65 10.03
N ASN A 174 -8.83 -0.25 10.91
CA ASN A 174 -8.32 -1.10 12.00
C ASN A 174 -9.30 -1.13 13.19
N ALA A 175 -9.01 -1.91 14.22
CA ALA A 175 -9.83 -2.02 15.43
C ALA A 175 -10.05 -0.66 16.13
N GLN A 176 -9.12 0.28 15.97
CA GLN A 176 -9.22 1.65 16.49
C GLN A 176 -10.01 2.60 15.57
N GLY A 177 -10.61 2.12 14.48
CA GLY A 177 -11.36 2.94 13.52
C GLY A 177 -10.49 3.80 12.60
N LYS A 178 -9.16 3.65 12.62
CA LYS A 178 -8.23 4.35 11.74
C LYS A 178 -8.13 3.64 10.39
N LYS A 179 -8.08 4.42 9.30
CA LYS A 179 -7.91 3.90 7.93
C LYS A 179 -6.60 3.10 7.81
N MET A 180 -6.71 1.88 7.30
CA MET A 180 -5.57 0.99 7.08
C MET A 180 -4.60 1.57 6.04
N GLY A 181 -3.32 1.21 6.13
CA GLY A 181 -2.28 1.62 5.17
C GLY A 181 -1.78 3.05 5.32
N LYS A 182 -2.24 3.82 6.32
CA LYS A 182 -1.67 5.12 6.73
C LYS A 182 -0.95 5.00 8.07
N THR A 183 0.38 4.94 8.02
CA THR A 183 1.25 5.00 9.19
C THR A 183 1.69 6.45 9.44
N GLU A 184 2.33 6.71 10.58
CA GLU A 184 2.98 8.00 10.85
C GLU A 184 4.11 8.28 9.85
N SER A 185 4.75 7.22 9.35
CA SER A 185 5.82 7.24 8.35
C SER A 185 5.32 7.35 6.91
N GLY A 186 4.01 7.38 6.67
CA GLY A 186 3.41 7.51 5.34
C GLY A 186 2.56 6.30 4.92
N ALA A 187 2.56 5.99 3.63
CA ALA A 187 1.78 4.89 3.07
C ALA A 187 2.52 3.55 3.18
N VAL A 188 1.77 2.46 3.35
CA VAL A 188 2.32 1.10 3.24
C VAL A 188 2.37 0.71 1.76
N TRP A 189 3.53 0.89 1.14
CA TRP A 189 3.73 0.62 -0.29
C TRP A 189 3.86 -0.87 -0.58
N LEU A 190 3.42 -1.27 -1.78
CA LEU A 190 3.52 -2.66 -2.27
C LEU A 190 4.81 -2.90 -3.07
N ASP A 191 5.40 -1.84 -3.63
CA ASP A 191 6.67 -1.95 -4.37
C ASP A 191 7.84 -2.04 -3.39
N GLY A 192 8.69 -3.07 -3.57
CA GLY A 192 9.83 -3.36 -2.71
C GLY A 192 10.91 -2.28 -2.67
N SER A 193 10.96 -1.39 -3.67
CA SER A 193 11.86 -0.24 -3.69
C SER A 193 11.36 0.94 -2.85
N MET A 194 10.06 1.00 -2.58
CA MET A 194 9.43 2.03 -1.75
C MET A 194 9.21 1.57 -0.32
N LEU A 195 8.89 0.29 -0.12
CA LEU A 195 8.82 -0.34 1.19
C LEU A 195 9.37 -1.75 1.06
N ASN A 196 10.51 -2.00 1.72
CA ASN A 196 11.17 -3.30 1.63
C ASN A 196 10.32 -4.41 2.28
N SER A 197 10.62 -5.66 1.95
CA SER A 197 9.87 -6.84 2.41
C SER A 197 9.85 -7.00 3.93
N TYR A 198 10.93 -6.59 4.63
CA TYR A 198 11.01 -6.64 6.08
C TYR A 198 10.05 -5.63 6.73
N ASP A 199 10.05 -4.38 6.29
CA ASP A 199 9.18 -3.34 6.84
C ASP A 199 7.70 -3.62 6.51
N TYR A 200 7.43 -4.15 5.32
CA TYR A 200 6.10 -4.62 4.93
C TYR A 200 5.62 -5.76 5.84
N TRP A 201 6.47 -6.76 6.08
CA TRP A 201 6.19 -7.85 7.02
C TRP A 201 5.95 -7.32 8.44
N GLN A 202 6.80 -6.41 8.90
CA GLN A 202 6.69 -5.80 10.22
C GLN A 202 5.40 -4.99 10.39
N TYR A 203 4.92 -4.32 9.34
CA TYR A 203 3.63 -3.63 9.38
C TYR A 203 2.50 -4.62 9.74
N PHE A 204 2.40 -5.74 9.03
CA PHE A 204 1.38 -6.76 9.29
C PHE A 204 1.60 -7.49 10.63
N ARG A 205 2.86 -7.69 11.04
CA ARG A 205 3.18 -8.28 12.33
C ARG A 205 2.72 -7.42 13.51
N ASN A 206 2.68 -6.10 13.33
CA ASN A 206 2.36 -5.13 14.38
C ASN A 206 0.89 -4.66 14.38
N VAL A 207 0.00 -5.30 13.61
CA VAL A 207 -1.44 -5.01 13.67
C VAL A 207 -2.03 -5.36 15.04
N ASP A 208 -3.19 -4.81 15.36
CA ASP A 208 -3.89 -5.12 16.60
C ASP A 208 -4.29 -6.61 16.64
N ASP A 209 -4.28 -7.23 17.84
CA ASP A 209 -4.72 -8.62 18.00
C ASP A 209 -6.14 -8.83 17.49
N GLN A 210 -7.02 -7.84 17.67
CA GLN A 210 -8.41 -7.87 17.22
C GLN A 210 -8.55 -7.87 15.69
N ASP A 211 -7.53 -7.41 14.97
CA ASP A 211 -7.56 -7.33 13.50
C ASP A 211 -7.01 -8.58 12.82
N VAL A 212 -6.24 -9.42 13.53
CA VAL A 212 -5.49 -10.53 12.93
C VAL A 212 -6.40 -11.49 12.18
N GLY A 213 -7.45 -12.00 12.83
CA GLY A 213 -8.41 -12.93 12.22
C GLY A 213 -9.07 -12.35 10.97
N ARG A 214 -9.56 -11.12 11.07
CA ARG A 214 -10.18 -10.41 9.95
C ARG A 214 -9.18 -10.19 8.80
N PHE A 215 -7.94 -9.82 9.09
CA PHE A 215 -6.91 -9.59 8.08
C PHE A 215 -6.44 -10.89 7.42
N LEU A 216 -6.39 -12.02 8.16
CA LEU A 216 -6.16 -13.34 7.59
C LEU A 216 -7.22 -13.64 6.52
N ARG A 217 -8.50 -13.36 6.79
CA ARG A 217 -9.61 -13.57 5.83
C ARG A 217 -9.56 -12.66 4.62
N LEU A 218 -9.08 -11.44 4.77
CA LEU A 218 -9.11 -10.42 3.72
C LEU A 218 -7.88 -10.42 2.81
N PHE A 219 -6.72 -10.74 3.36
CA PHE A 219 -5.43 -10.52 2.68
C PHE A 219 -4.61 -11.77 2.42
N THR A 220 -5.05 -12.93 2.88
CA THR A 220 -4.34 -14.19 2.64
C THR A 220 -5.15 -15.14 1.75
N ASP A 221 -4.47 -16.19 1.33
CA ASP A 221 -5.04 -17.29 0.58
C ASP A 221 -5.33 -18.52 1.44
N LEU A 222 -5.22 -18.39 2.77
CA LEU A 222 -5.35 -19.51 3.70
C LEU A 222 -6.77 -20.10 3.66
N PRO A 223 -6.90 -21.44 3.78
CA PRO A 223 -8.18 -22.09 3.98
C PRO A 223 -8.91 -21.53 5.22
N ILE A 224 -10.23 -21.39 5.11
CA ILE A 224 -11.07 -20.85 6.19
C ILE A 224 -10.92 -21.64 7.50
N ASP A 225 -10.71 -22.96 7.43
CA ASP A 225 -10.54 -23.78 8.61
C ASP A 225 -9.17 -23.58 9.28
N GLU A 226 -8.12 -23.24 8.53
CA GLU A 226 -6.84 -22.83 9.10
C GLU A 226 -6.96 -21.46 9.78
N ILE A 227 -7.68 -20.53 9.15
CA ILE A 227 -7.96 -19.21 9.73
C ILE A 227 -8.72 -19.36 11.05
N LYS A 228 -9.76 -20.21 11.11
CA LYS A 228 -10.50 -20.47 12.35
C LYS A 228 -9.61 -21.01 13.48
N LYS A 229 -8.64 -21.88 13.15
CA LYS A 229 -7.66 -22.37 14.13
C LYS A 229 -6.79 -21.22 14.65
N LEU A 230 -6.26 -20.38 13.76
CA LEU A 230 -5.45 -19.22 14.15
C LEU A 230 -6.24 -18.19 14.96
N GLU A 231 -7.52 -17.99 14.66
CA GLU A 231 -8.44 -17.11 15.42
C GLU A 231 -8.75 -17.64 16.82
N SER A 232 -8.60 -18.95 17.05
CA SER A 232 -8.86 -19.57 18.36
C SER A 232 -7.70 -19.40 19.34
N LEU A 233 -6.51 -19.02 18.86
CA LEU A 233 -5.33 -18.75 19.66
C LEU A 233 -5.55 -17.53 20.56
N LYS A 234 -5.11 -17.60 21.82
CA LYS A 234 -5.27 -16.53 22.82
C LYS A 234 -3.95 -16.16 23.47
N ASP A 235 -3.93 -14.99 24.10
CA ASP A 235 -2.80 -14.48 24.87
C ASP A 235 -1.50 -14.51 24.07
N GLN A 236 -0.47 -15.20 24.57
CA GLN A 236 0.84 -15.28 23.94
C GLN A 236 0.82 -16.03 22.60
N GLU A 237 -0.14 -16.93 22.38
CA GLU A 237 -0.26 -17.71 21.14
C GLU A 237 -0.72 -16.85 19.95
N THR A 238 -1.36 -15.70 20.22
CA THR A 238 -1.76 -14.72 19.18
C THR A 238 -0.57 -14.23 18.37
N ASN A 239 0.64 -14.27 18.96
CA ASN A 239 1.89 -13.95 18.28
C ASN A 239 2.12 -14.85 17.04
N GLU A 240 1.78 -16.14 17.12
CA GLU A 240 1.92 -17.05 16.00
C GLU A 240 0.94 -16.71 14.86
N ALA A 241 -0.32 -16.38 15.19
CA ALA A 241 -1.28 -15.91 14.19
C ALA A 241 -0.79 -14.63 13.48
N LYS A 242 -0.14 -13.71 14.21
CA LYS A 242 0.47 -12.50 13.64
C LYS A 242 1.65 -12.80 12.73
N LYS A 243 2.53 -13.73 13.12
CA LYS A 243 3.66 -14.18 12.28
C LYS A 243 3.13 -14.80 10.98
N VAL A 244 2.11 -15.66 11.06
CA VAL A 244 1.46 -16.28 9.90
C VAL A 244 0.85 -15.22 8.98
N LEU A 245 0.06 -14.29 9.52
CA LEU A 245 -0.53 -13.19 8.75
C LEU A 245 0.55 -12.41 7.99
N ALA A 246 1.57 -11.95 8.71
CA ALA A 246 2.65 -11.15 8.13
C ALA A 246 3.40 -11.90 7.03
N THR A 247 3.64 -13.19 7.23
CA THR A 247 4.32 -14.02 6.23
C THR A 247 3.45 -14.25 5.00
N GLU A 248 2.19 -14.64 5.15
CA GLU A 248 1.31 -14.96 4.01
C GLU A 248 1.01 -13.72 3.14
N VAL A 249 0.79 -12.56 3.75
CA VAL A 249 0.59 -11.33 2.98
C VAL A 249 1.88 -10.89 2.29
N THR A 250 3.03 -11.02 2.96
CA THR A 250 4.34 -10.74 2.33
C THR A 250 4.65 -11.72 1.19
N LYS A 251 4.26 -13.00 1.29
CA LYS A 251 4.41 -13.98 0.20
C LYS A 251 3.69 -13.53 -1.06
N ILE A 252 2.46 -13.03 -0.92
CA ILE A 252 1.64 -12.54 -2.03
C ILE A 252 2.26 -11.27 -2.65
N CYS A 253 2.82 -10.36 -1.83
CA CYS A 253 3.29 -9.06 -2.30
C CYS A 253 4.75 -9.07 -2.79
N HIS A 254 5.65 -9.77 -2.09
CA HIS A 254 7.10 -9.76 -2.32
C HIS A 254 7.67 -11.12 -2.73
N GLY A 255 6.86 -12.19 -2.70
CA GLY A 255 7.26 -13.54 -3.05
C GLY A 255 7.76 -14.36 -1.86
N CYS A 256 7.79 -15.69 -2.03
CA CYS A 256 8.05 -16.64 -0.94
C CYS A 256 9.42 -16.46 -0.29
N LYS A 257 10.46 -16.27 -1.10
CA LYS A 257 11.83 -16.12 -0.61
C LYS A 257 11.97 -14.90 0.31
N GLU A 258 11.47 -13.76 -0.15
CA GLU A 258 11.53 -12.50 0.62
C GLU A 258 10.69 -12.56 1.90
N ALA A 259 9.53 -13.21 1.86
CA ALA A 259 8.70 -13.40 3.04
C ALA A 259 9.38 -14.25 4.12
N GLU A 260 10.05 -15.34 3.73
CA GLU A 260 10.79 -16.19 4.68
C GLU A 260 12.05 -15.50 5.21
N LEU A 261 12.75 -14.71 4.39
CA LEU A 261 13.86 -13.88 4.85
C LEU A 261 13.38 -12.84 5.88
N ALA A 262 12.28 -12.13 5.59
CA ALA A 262 11.70 -11.16 6.50
C ALA A 262 11.24 -11.80 7.82
N ARG A 263 10.55 -12.96 7.74
CA ARG A 263 10.12 -13.74 8.91
C ARG A 263 11.32 -14.17 9.75
N SER A 264 12.35 -14.73 9.12
CA SER A 264 13.55 -15.21 9.82
C SER A 264 14.28 -14.05 10.49
N ALA A 265 14.50 -12.94 9.78
CA ALA A 265 15.13 -11.74 10.34
C ALA A 265 14.35 -11.20 11.54
N ALA A 266 13.01 -11.19 11.49
CA ALA A 266 12.18 -10.71 12.58
C ALA A 266 12.17 -11.64 13.80
N ILE A 267 12.13 -12.96 13.58
CA ILE A 267 12.26 -13.97 14.65
C ILE A 267 13.64 -13.85 15.28
N SER A 268 14.70 -13.82 14.47
CA SER A 268 16.06 -13.68 14.96
C SER A 268 16.25 -12.38 15.74
N ALA A 269 15.71 -11.24 15.29
CA ALA A 269 15.82 -9.98 16.01
C ALA A 269 15.08 -9.95 17.37
N PHE A 270 14.14 -10.87 17.61
CA PHE A 270 13.30 -10.90 18.81
C PHE A 270 13.63 -12.05 19.77
N GLU A 271 14.04 -13.21 19.24
CA GLU A 271 14.29 -14.43 20.01
C GLU A 271 15.79 -14.70 20.22
N ASN A 272 16.66 -14.20 19.35
CA ASN A 272 18.10 -14.29 19.53
C ASN A 272 18.67 -12.88 19.67
N GLU A 273 19.45 -12.61 20.71
CA GLU A 273 20.33 -11.43 20.78
C GLU A 273 21.43 -11.45 19.67
N ASP A 274 21.26 -12.27 18.63
CA ASP A 274 22.17 -12.46 17.53
C ASP A 274 21.93 -11.38 16.47
N SER A 275 22.72 -10.33 16.65
CA SER A 275 22.80 -9.12 15.84
C SER A 275 23.34 -9.35 14.42
N SER A 276 23.38 -10.59 13.92
CA SER A 276 23.95 -11.00 12.63
C SER A 276 23.07 -10.71 11.39
N LEU A 277 21.76 -10.46 11.53
CA LEU A 277 20.81 -10.31 10.40
C LEU A 277 20.03 -8.97 10.30
N LEU A 278 20.34 -7.96 11.12
CA LEU A 278 19.74 -6.63 11.00
C LEU A 278 20.08 -5.96 9.64
N SER A 279 19.24 -5.02 9.19
CA SER A 279 19.59 -4.15 8.07
C SER A 279 20.92 -3.43 8.36
N GLY A 280 21.77 -3.34 7.36
CA GLY A 280 23.12 -2.79 7.48
C GLY A 280 23.18 -1.35 6.98
N TYR A 281 23.61 -0.43 7.84
CA TYR A 281 24.04 0.90 7.45
C TYR A 281 25.56 0.92 7.34
N THR A 282 26.09 1.18 6.16
CA THR A 282 27.53 1.10 5.91
C THR A 282 28.19 2.46 6.10
N ILE A 283 29.27 2.49 6.88
CA ILE A 283 30.13 3.66 7.09
C ILE A 283 31.55 3.35 6.59
N THR A 284 32.29 4.38 6.18
CA THR A 284 33.66 4.22 5.68
C THR A 284 34.68 4.18 6.82
N LYS A 285 35.86 3.58 6.57
CA LYS A 285 36.98 3.61 7.53
C LYS A 285 37.44 5.03 7.87
N GLU A 286 37.36 5.96 6.91
CA GLU A 286 37.68 7.38 7.12
C GLU A 286 36.70 8.04 8.10
N GLN A 287 35.39 7.76 7.97
CA GLN A 287 34.39 8.28 8.90
C GLN A 287 34.63 7.77 10.34
N ILE A 288 35.02 6.50 10.50
CA ILE A 288 35.36 5.93 11.80
C ILE A 288 36.64 6.55 12.38
N ALA A 289 37.66 6.78 11.55
CA ALA A 289 38.92 7.37 11.98
C ALA A 289 38.74 8.80 12.49
N ASN A 290 37.83 9.57 11.87
CA ASN A 290 37.49 10.92 12.31
C ASN A 290 36.55 10.95 13.53
N GLY A 291 35.93 9.81 13.86
CA GLY A 291 34.90 9.70 14.90
C GLY A 291 33.55 10.21 14.40
N ILE A 292 32.49 9.40 14.56
CA ILE A 292 31.13 9.77 14.16
C ILE A 292 30.30 10.08 15.41
N PRO A 293 29.75 11.29 15.57
CA PRO A 293 28.84 11.59 16.66
C PRO A 293 27.62 10.67 16.63
N LEU A 294 27.24 10.09 17.78
CA LEU A 294 26.09 9.18 17.88
C LEU A 294 24.78 9.85 17.46
N ILE A 295 24.65 11.15 17.71
CA ILE A 295 23.52 11.96 17.26
C ILE A 295 23.37 11.95 15.73
N ASP A 296 24.49 12.09 15.03
CA ASP A 296 24.50 12.13 13.57
C ASP A 296 24.14 10.76 13.01
N LEU A 297 24.68 9.70 13.62
CA LEU A 297 24.36 8.33 13.24
C LEU A 297 22.86 7.98 13.46
N LEU A 298 22.25 8.45 14.54
CA LEU A 298 20.81 8.27 14.80
C LEU A 298 19.93 9.03 13.80
N TYR A 299 20.39 10.17 13.29
CA TYR A 299 19.70 10.93 12.27
C TYR A 299 19.87 10.30 10.88
N ASP A 300 21.11 9.96 10.51
CA ASP A 300 21.46 9.42 9.19
C ASP A 300 20.86 8.03 8.95
N THR A 301 20.73 7.22 10.00
CA THR A 301 20.04 5.91 9.95
C THR A 301 18.51 6.03 9.92
N GLY A 302 17.96 7.25 10.04
CA GLY A 302 16.52 7.50 10.07
C GLY A 302 15.84 7.08 11.38
N PHE A 303 16.60 6.74 12.43
CA PHE A 303 16.04 6.41 13.74
C PHE A 303 15.34 7.60 14.38
N GLU A 304 15.85 8.81 14.19
CA GLU A 304 15.25 10.02 14.71
C GLU A 304 15.13 11.09 13.60
N PRO A 305 13.99 11.81 13.53
CA PRO A 305 13.72 12.76 12.44
C PRO A 305 14.56 14.03 12.50
N SER A 306 15.30 14.24 13.59
CA SER A 306 16.21 15.38 13.75
C SER A 306 17.28 15.10 14.80
N LYS A 307 18.42 15.80 14.71
CA LYS A 307 19.48 15.77 15.72
C LYS A 307 18.99 16.14 17.13
N GLY A 308 18.00 17.04 17.23
CA GLY A 308 17.38 17.42 18.49
C GLY A 308 16.50 16.32 19.11
N ALA A 309 15.90 15.46 18.30
CA ALA A 309 15.17 14.28 18.77
C ALA A 309 16.15 13.17 19.22
N ALA A 310 17.22 12.95 18.46
CA ALA A 310 18.32 12.05 18.84
C ALA A 310 18.95 12.42 20.18
N LYS A 311 19.22 13.70 20.43
CA LYS A 311 19.73 14.19 21.73
C LYS A 311 18.80 13.83 22.90
N ARG A 312 17.49 14.03 22.73
CA ARG A 312 16.49 13.67 23.75
C ARG A 312 16.43 12.16 24.00
N LEU A 313 16.54 11.35 22.95
CA LEU A 313 16.58 9.89 23.06
C LEU A 313 17.78 9.42 23.88
N ILE A 314 18.97 9.98 23.63
CA ILE A 314 20.20 9.66 24.37
C ILE A 314 20.04 10.04 25.86
N GLN A 315 19.60 11.28 26.13
CA GLN A 315 19.38 11.76 27.51
C GLN A 315 18.33 10.93 28.26
N GLY A 316 17.35 10.39 27.54
CA GLY A 316 16.29 9.53 28.08
C GLY A 316 16.68 8.06 28.25
N ASN A 317 17.97 7.70 28.16
CA ASN A 317 18.44 6.30 28.20
C ASN A 317 17.81 5.40 27.12
N GLY A 318 17.34 6.00 26.03
CA GLY A 318 16.65 5.32 24.93
C GLY A 318 17.58 4.79 23.84
N CYS A 319 18.88 5.10 23.90
CA CYS A 319 19.86 4.66 22.92
C CYS A 319 20.78 3.58 23.50
N LYS A 320 21.04 2.51 22.73
CA LYS A 320 22.05 1.50 23.07
C LYS A 320 23.02 1.24 21.92
N VAL A 321 24.29 1.08 22.28
CA VAL A 321 25.37 0.64 21.37
C VAL A 321 25.92 -0.68 21.91
N ASN A 322 25.85 -1.75 21.11
CA ASN A 322 26.19 -3.12 21.52
C ASN A 322 25.54 -3.50 22.85
N ASP A 323 24.23 -3.23 22.93
CA ASP A 323 23.37 -3.47 24.10
C ASP A 323 23.70 -2.69 25.38
N ASN A 324 24.74 -1.84 25.35
CA ASN A 324 25.06 -0.90 26.42
C ASN A 324 24.30 0.41 26.23
N THR A 325 23.57 0.84 27.26
CA THR A 325 22.87 2.13 27.25
C THR A 325 23.86 3.27 27.22
N ILE A 326 23.69 4.18 26.27
CA ILE A 326 24.50 5.40 26.14
C ILE A 326 23.65 6.60 26.56
N ASN A 327 24.16 7.36 27.53
CA ASN A 327 23.53 8.57 28.05
C ASN A 327 24.33 9.85 27.75
N ASP A 328 25.57 9.71 27.24
CA ASP A 328 26.39 10.84 26.83
C ASP A 328 26.00 11.32 25.43
N VAL A 329 25.53 12.57 25.36
CA VAL A 329 25.15 13.24 24.12
C VAL A 329 26.34 13.46 23.19
N ASN A 330 27.55 13.58 23.74
CA ASN A 330 28.78 13.78 22.97
C ASN A 330 29.45 12.45 22.60
N TYR A 331 28.80 11.32 22.88
CA TYR A 331 29.34 10.01 22.56
C TYR A 331 29.66 9.90 21.07
N THR A 332 30.88 9.47 20.79
CA THR A 332 31.41 9.36 19.43
C THR A 332 31.76 7.91 19.15
N ILE A 333 31.28 7.41 18.01
CA ILE A 333 31.57 6.07 17.52
C ILE A 333 32.91 6.10 16.80
N ASN A 334 33.83 5.28 17.29
CA ASN A 334 35.20 5.17 16.79
C ASN A 334 35.56 3.69 16.61
N SER A 335 36.81 3.40 16.24
CA SER A 335 37.30 2.03 16.04
C SER A 335 37.16 1.15 17.29
N GLU A 336 37.33 1.71 18.49
CA GLU A 336 37.20 0.97 19.76
C GLU A 336 35.77 0.51 20.03
N SER A 337 34.77 1.24 19.52
CA SER A 337 33.35 0.90 19.66
C SER A 337 33.00 -0.46 19.02
N PHE A 338 33.78 -0.88 18.01
CA PHE A 338 33.60 -2.15 17.31
C PHE A 338 34.15 -3.34 18.09
N LYS A 339 35.06 -3.15 19.06
CA LYS A 339 35.66 -4.23 19.88
C LYS A 339 36.12 -5.47 19.07
N GLY A 340 36.64 -5.25 17.86
CA GLY A 340 37.06 -6.34 16.95
C GLY A 340 35.92 -7.10 16.25
N GLN A 341 34.67 -6.66 16.41
CA GLN A 341 33.51 -7.18 15.68
C GLN A 341 33.36 -6.47 14.31
N PRO A 342 32.81 -7.16 13.30
CA PRO A 342 32.64 -6.59 11.96
C PRO A 342 31.54 -5.51 11.88
N PHE A 343 30.76 -5.33 12.95
CA PHE A 343 29.69 -4.33 13.03
C PHE A 343 29.45 -3.91 14.49
N ILE A 344 28.71 -2.82 14.67
CA ILE A 344 28.07 -2.48 15.96
C ILE A 344 26.54 -2.57 15.82
N LYS A 345 25.86 -2.95 16.91
CA LYS A 345 24.40 -2.93 17.02
C LYS A 345 23.96 -1.59 17.60
N LEU A 346 23.28 -0.78 16.80
CA LEU A 346 22.67 0.47 17.25
C LEU A 346 21.18 0.24 17.52
N SER A 347 20.69 0.65 18.68
CA SER A 347 19.30 0.48 19.10
C SER A 347 18.68 1.79 19.55
N ALA A 348 17.48 2.09 19.05
CA ALA A 348 16.67 3.25 19.46
C ALA A 348 15.34 2.78 20.07
N GLY A 349 15.28 2.77 21.39
CA GLY A 349 14.17 2.22 22.17
C GLY A 349 14.16 0.69 22.17
N LYS A 350 12.98 0.10 22.38
CA LYS A 350 12.83 -1.36 22.55
C LYS A 350 12.69 -2.18 21.27
N LYS A 351 12.38 -1.52 20.13
CA LYS A 351 11.96 -2.21 18.90
C LYS A 351 12.76 -1.85 17.65
N ARG A 352 13.58 -0.79 17.68
CA ARG A 352 14.30 -0.28 16.50
C ARG A 352 15.78 -0.60 16.65
N HIS A 353 16.30 -1.45 15.76
CA HIS A 353 17.68 -1.96 15.80
C HIS A 353 18.26 -2.00 14.38
N ILE A 354 19.52 -1.61 14.22
CA ILE A 354 20.24 -1.63 12.95
C ILE A 354 21.70 -2.02 13.19
N LYS A 355 22.37 -2.62 12.20
CA LYS A 355 23.84 -2.76 12.22
C LYS A 355 24.48 -1.55 11.59
N ILE A 356 25.60 -1.13 12.16
CA ILE A 356 26.53 -0.22 11.51
C ILE A 356 27.74 -1.04 11.07
N LEU A 357 27.93 -1.17 9.75
CA LEU A 357 28.97 -1.97 9.11
C LEU A 357 30.11 -1.06 8.64
N VAL A 358 31.35 -1.54 8.71
CA VAL A 358 32.49 -0.84 8.12
C VAL A 358 32.72 -1.35 6.71
N SER A 359 32.72 -0.46 5.70
CA SER A 359 33.09 -0.89 4.35
C SER A 359 34.57 -1.26 4.28
N GLU A 360 34.86 -2.45 3.76
CA GLU A 360 36.18 -2.73 3.22
C GLU A 360 36.27 -2.08 1.84
N VAL A 361 37.17 -1.12 1.70
CA VAL A 361 37.59 -0.67 0.37
C VAL A 361 38.24 -1.88 -0.29
N ARG A 362 37.53 -2.53 -1.21
CA ARG A 362 38.16 -3.42 -2.19
C ARG A 362 39.12 -2.54 -2.99
N LYS A 363 40.41 -2.76 -2.80
CA LYS A 363 41.44 -2.27 -3.73
C LYS A 363 41.27 -2.96 -5.08
#